data_AF-A0A932Y2P6-F1
#
_entry.id   AF-A0A932Y2P6-F1
#
_cell.length_a   1.000
_cell.length_b   1.000
_cell.length_c   1.000
_cell.angle_alpha   90.00
_cell.angle_beta   90.00
_cell.angle_gamma   90.00
#
_symmetry.space_group_name_H-M   'P 1'
#
loop_
_entity.id
_entity.type
_entity.pdbx_description
1 polymer ?
#
loop_
_entity_poly.entity_id
_entity_poly.type
_entity_poly.pdbx_seq_one_letter_code
_entity_poly.pdbx_strand_id
1 'polypeptide(L)'
;MKCVPTQDGTLTWYCDDYREHYHSLGGAYLEAYRIYVKGCDLLEKARTCDEISILDIGFGLGYNVFVAIENILAVRSWCKINVVSFEMDRSVLEFNQYPASLHFWANRIKKHWLIQDDGVSFQDGQVDLKIYLQDARSKIESLQKRFDAVFHDPFSHPKNPELWTVEFFSSLAKLTKPDGKLATYSMATPVLNAMDEAGWFPVLARGTGTKKYSVVATLEKEGGLSPHMLEKLVRSTEKIPYRDLGLKQSRQSILKIRQEACSKLKSNHSCTPSETRYEEGRYEFI
;
A
#
# COMPACT_ATOMS: atom_id res chain seq x y z
N MET A 1 -10.32 -13.33 -14.68
CA MET A 1 -10.59 -12.84 -13.31
C MET A 1 -11.99 -13.25 -12.87
N LYS A 2 -12.15 -13.65 -11.61
CA LYS A 2 -13.45 -14.07 -11.06
C LYS A 2 -13.95 -13.04 -10.04
N CYS A 3 -15.20 -12.62 -10.17
CA CYS A 3 -15.84 -11.70 -9.22
C CYS A 3 -16.28 -12.43 -7.95
N VAL A 4 -16.03 -11.83 -6.79
CA VAL A 4 -16.26 -12.42 -5.46
C VAL A 4 -16.85 -11.36 -4.53
N PRO A 5 -17.95 -11.65 -3.81
CA PRO A 5 -18.50 -10.73 -2.82
C PRO A 5 -17.66 -10.69 -1.54
N THR A 6 -17.61 -9.53 -0.91
CA THR A 6 -16.98 -9.30 0.40
C THR A 6 -18.04 -9.11 1.49
N GLN A 7 -17.61 -9.11 2.76
CA GLN A 7 -18.49 -8.97 3.92
C GLN A 7 -19.17 -7.59 4.03
N ASP A 8 -18.56 -6.53 3.50
CA ASP A 8 -19.15 -5.18 3.48
C ASP A 8 -20.08 -4.93 2.28
N GLY A 9 -20.38 -5.96 1.49
CA GLY A 9 -21.26 -5.88 0.32
C GLY A 9 -20.59 -5.35 -0.95
N THR A 10 -19.29 -5.00 -0.90
CA THR A 10 -18.53 -4.69 -2.11
C THR A 10 -18.11 -5.96 -2.87
N LEU A 11 -17.58 -5.77 -4.07
CA LEU A 11 -17.08 -6.84 -4.91
C LEU A 11 -15.57 -6.71 -5.09
N THR A 12 -14.88 -7.85 -5.06
CA THR A 12 -13.46 -7.98 -5.37
C THR A 12 -13.26 -8.96 -6.51
N TRP A 13 -12.10 -8.92 -7.15
CA TRP A 13 -11.69 -9.88 -8.16
C TRP A 13 -10.62 -10.80 -7.60
N TYR A 14 -10.63 -12.06 -8.01
CA TYR A 14 -9.53 -12.99 -7.80
C TYR A 14 -8.60 -12.95 -9.03
N CYS A 15 -7.31 -12.74 -8.77
CA CYS A 15 -6.25 -12.77 -9.76
C CYS A 15 -5.56 -14.13 -9.75
N ASP A 16 -5.65 -14.86 -10.87
CA ASP A 16 -5.10 -16.21 -10.98
C ASP A 16 -3.57 -16.21 -10.96
N ASP A 17 -2.92 -15.22 -11.56
CA ASP A 17 -1.45 -15.11 -11.64
C ASP A 17 -0.80 -14.95 -10.26
N TYR A 18 -1.41 -14.14 -9.40
CA TYR A 18 -0.92 -13.92 -8.02
C TYR A 18 -1.56 -14.88 -7.02
N ARG A 19 -2.65 -15.56 -7.41
CA ARG A 19 -3.48 -16.44 -6.57
C ARG A 19 -4.02 -15.74 -5.32
N GLU A 20 -4.43 -14.50 -5.49
CA GLU A 20 -4.89 -13.61 -4.43
C GLU A 20 -6.10 -12.79 -4.89
N HIS A 21 -6.88 -12.31 -3.93
CA HIS A 21 -7.92 -11.32 -4.20
C HIS A 21 -7.31 -9.92 -4.23
N TYR A 22 -7.83 -9.03 -5.07
CA TYR A 22 -7.43 -7.62 -5.11
C TYR A 22 -7.74 -6.86 -3.81
N HIS A 23 -8.72 -7.34 -3.03
CA HIS A 23 -9.08 -6.80 -1.73
C HIS A 23 -9.46 -7.93 -0.77
N SER A 24 -9.35 -7.67 0.51
CA SER A 24 -9.76 -8.55 1.60
C SER A 24 -11.24 -8.93 1.46
N LEU A 25 -11.55 -10.19 1.77
CA LEU A 25 -12.93 -10.67 1.88
C LEU A 25 -13.70 -9.98 3.03
N GLY A 26 -13.00 -9.27 3.93
CA GLY A 26 -13.61 -8.43 4.95
C GLY A 26 -14.29 -7.17 4.41
N GLY A 27 -13.97 -6.74 3.19
CA GLY A 27 -14.62 -5.59 2.54
C GLY A 27 -13.67 -4.63 1.85
N ALA A 28 -13.86 -4.41 0.53
CA ALA A 28 -12.98 -3.53 -0.26
C ALA A 28 -13.17 -2.05 0.10
N TYR A 29 -14.40 -1.59 0.33
CA TYR A 29 -14.64 -0.21 0.78
C TYR A 29 -14.09 -0.02 2.19
N LEU A 30 -14.38 -0.96 3.09
CA LEU A 30 -13.97 -0.85 4.48
C LEU A 30 -12.44 -0.85 4.62
N GLU A 31 -11.76 -1.70 3.84
CA GLU A 31 -10.30 -1.74 3.74
C GLU A 31 -9.73 -0.42 3.21
N ALA A 32 -10.21 0.06 2.07
CA ALA A 32 -9.85 1.34 1.47
C ALA A 32 -9.98 2.50 2.49
N TYR A 33 -11.12 2.57 3.17
CA TYR A 33 -11.40 3.63 4.12
C TYR A 33 -10.51 3.55 5.37
N ARG A 34 -10.43 2.37 6.02
CA ARG A 34 -9.74 2.24 7.31
C ARG A 34 -8.23 2.25 7.19
N ILE A 35 -7.69 1.53 6.21
CA ILE A 35 -6.23 1.40 6.06
C ILE A 35 -5.67 2.65 5.41
N TYR A 36 -6.26 3.12 4.31
CA TYR A 36 -5.63 4.13 3.46
C TYR A 36 -6.15 5.54 3.76
N VAL A 37 -7.47 5.77 3.75
CA VAL A 37 -8.03 7.10 4.01
C VAL A 37 -7.77 7.55 5.44
N LYS A 38 -8.08 6.69 6.42
CA LYS A 38 -7.84 6.96 7.83
C LYS A 38 -6.37 6.82 8.21
N GLY A 39 -5.66 5.82 7.70
CA GLY A 39 -4.24 5.64 8.05
C GLY A 39 -3.34 6.78 7.57
N CYS A 40 -3.70 7.46 6.47
CA CYS A 40 -2.96 8.62 5.97
C CYS A 40 -3.55 9.98 6.40
N ASP A 41 -4.47 10.01 7.37
CA ASP A 41 -5.12 11.22 7.90
C ASP A 41 -5.72 12.13 6.81
N LEU A 42 -6.29 11.54 5.76
CA LEU A 42 -6.75 12.31 4.61
C LEU A 42 -7.93 13.24 4.95
N LEU A 43 -8.76 12.88 5.93
CA LEU A 43 -9.87 13.73 6.36
C LEU A 43 -9.36 14.97 7.10
N GLU A 44 -8.34 14.79 7.92
CA GLU A 44 -7.69 15.82 8.70
C GLU A 44 -6.93 16.77 7.78
N LYS A 45 -6.14 16.24 6.84
CA LYS A 45 -5.50 17.02 5.78
C LYS A 45 -6.53 17.78 4.95
N ALA A 46 -7.68 17.17 4.62
CA ALA A 46 -8.74 17.85 3.87
C ALA A 46 -9.37 19.03 4.62
N ARG A 47 -9.27 19.10 5.96
CA ARG A 47 -9.75 20.28 6.71
C ARG A 47 -8.80 21.47 6.61
N THR A 48 -7.51 21.22 6.40
CA THR A 48 -6.45 22.24 6.50
C THR A 48 -5.78 22.56 5.16
N CYS A 49 -5.82 21.65 4.20
CA CYS A 49 -5.17 21.77 2.90
C CYS A 49 -6.19 22.03 1.80
N ASP A 50 -5.81 22.88 0.83
CA ASP A 50 -6.59 23.11 -0.39
C ASP A 50 -6.26 22.10 -1.50
N GLU A 51 -5.10 21.44 -1.43
CA GLU A 51 -4.68 20.39 -2.36
C GLU A 51 -4.12 19.19 -1.59
N ILE A 52 -4.53 17.99 -2.00
CA ILE A 52 -3.99 16.71 -1.52
C ILE A 52 -3.45 15.92 -2.71
N SER A 53 -2.22 15.41 -2.57
CA SER A 53 -1.56 14.57 -3.56
C SER A 53 -1.34 13.16 -3.03
N ILE A 54 -1.80 12.15 -3.77
CA ILE A 54 -1.74 10.74 -3.40
C ILE A 54 -0.89 9.98 -4.43
N LEU A 55 0.04 9.18 -3.94
CA LEU A 55 0.75 8.17 -4.73
C LEU A 55 0.17 6.80 -4.41
N ASP A 56 -0.29 6.09 -5.42
CA ASP A 56 -0.97 4.81 -5.28
C ASP A 56 -0.19 3.71 -6.01
N ILE A 57 0.25 2.69 -5.28
CA ILE A 57 1.03 1.57 -5.80
C ILE A 57 0.12 0.35 -5.84
N GLY A 58 -0.33 0.00 -7.04
CA GLY A 58 -1.32 -1.05 -7.27
C GLY A 58 -2.73 -0.46 -7.34
N PHE A 59 -3.08 0.18 -8.46
CA PHE A 59 -4.43 0.72 -8.67
C PHE A 59 -5.50 -0.35 -8.42
N GLY A 60 -5.26 -1.56 -8.91
CA GLY A 60 -6.18 -2.68 -8.83
C GLY A 60 -7.57 -2.27 -9.31
N LEU A 61 -8.57 -2.51 -8.48
CA LEU A 61 -9.95 -2.16 -8.81
C LEU A 61 -10.28 -0.68 -8.55
N GLY A 62 -9.32 0.13 -8.09
CA GLY A 62 -9.48 1.56 -7.86
C GLY A 62 -10.19 1.96 -6.56
N TYR A 63 -10.51 1.01 -5.66
CA TYR A 63 -11.23 1.32 -4.42
C TYR A 63 -10.48 2.34 -3.55
N ASN A 64 -9.17 2.18 -3.34
CA ASN A 64 -8.39 3.09 -2.49
C ASN A 64 -8.49 4.53 -3.01
N VAL A 65 -8.32 4.72 -4.32
CA VAL A 65 -8.42 6.03 -4.98
C VAL A 65 -9.84 6.60 -4.90
N PHE A 66 -10.87 5.83 -5.26
CA PHE A 66 -12.25 6.35 -5.29
C PHE A 66 -12.81 6.64 -3.90
N VAL A 67 -12.49 5.80 -2.91
CA VAL A 67 -12.87 6.04 -1.51
C VAL A 67 -12.14 7.28 -0.97
N ALA A 68 -10.87 7.48 -1.31
CA ALA A 68 -10.15 8.70 -0.93
C ALA A 68 -10.79 9.96 -1.53
N ILE A 69 -11.09 9.95 -2.83
CA ILE A 69 -11.74 11.09 -3.52
C ILE A 69 -13.09 11.41 -2.87
N GLU A 70 -13.94 10.40 -2.69
CA GLU A 70 -15.28 10.55 -2.09
C GLU A 70 -15.19 11.17 -0.69
N ASN A 71 -14.30 10.66 0.16
CA ASN A 71 -14.19 11.11 1.55
C ASN A 71 -13.50 12.46 1.72
N ILE A 72 -12.49 12.78 0.90
CA ILE A 72 -11.85 14.10 0.91
C ILE A 72 -12.86 15.17 0.53
N LEU A 73 -13.62 14.95 -0.56
CA LEU A 73 -14.59 15.93 -1.05
C LEU A 73 -15.84 16.04 -0.17
N ALA A 74 -16.18 15.00 0.58
CA ALA A 74 -17.19 15.07 1.63
C ALA A 74 -16.77 16.00 2.78
N VAL A 75 -15.46 16.08 3.09
CA VAL A 75 -14.93 17.00 4.12
C VAL A 75 -14.75 18.41 3.58
N ARG A 76 -14.19 18.56 2.38
CA ARG A 76 -13.93 19.86 1.74
C ARG A 76 -14.22 19.76 0.24
N SER A 77 -15.42 20.20 -0.14
CA SER A 77 -15.98 20.01 -1.49
C SER A 77 -15.23 20.73 -2.62
N TRP A 78 -14.28 21.62 -2.29
CA TRP A 78 -13.42 22.31 -3.26
C TRP A 78 -11.95 21.90 -3.17
N CYS A 79 -11.59 20.92 -2.32
CA CYS A 79 -10.22 20.41 -2.24
C CYS A 79 -9.79 19.87 -3.62
N LYS A 80 -8.62 20.29 -4.09
CA LYS A 80 -8.00 19.71 -5.28
C LYS A 80 -7.36 18.38 -4.91
N ILE A 81 -7.56 17.36 -5.73
CA ILE A 81 -7.01 16.02 -5.52
C ILE A 81 -6.17 15.63 -6.72
N ASN A 82 -4.91 15.29 -6.48
CA ASN A 82 -4.01 14.81 -7.51
C ASN A 82 -3.58 13.39 -7.16
N VAL A 83 -3.79 12.44 -8.07
CA VAL A 83 -3.44 11.05 -7.86
C VAL A 83 -2.50 10.60 -8.96
N VAL A 84 -1.37 10.03 -8.56
CA VAL A 84 -0.50 9.25 -9.44
C VAL A 84 -0.59 7.81 -8.99
N SER A 85 -0.99 6.93 -9.90
CA SER A 85 -1.14 5.50 -9.62
C SER A 85 -0.33 4.65 -10.61
N PHE A 86 0.01 3.44 -10.19
CA PHE A 86 0.68 2.43 -11.01
C PHE A 86 -0.13 1.14 -11.04
N GLU A 87 -0.27 0.56 -12.22
CA GLU A 87 -0.94 -0.73 -12.44
C GLU A 87 -0.28 -1.47 -13.59
N MET A 88 -0.05 -2.77 -13.44
CA MET A 88 0.50 -3.59 -14.53
C MET A 88 -0.58 -4.20 -15.40
N ASP A 89 -1.72 -4.58 -14.81
CA ASP A 89 -2.79 -5.27 -15.50
C ASP A 89 -3.86 -4.29 -15.96
N ARG A 90 -3.84 -3.93 -17.25
CA ARG A 90 -4.82 -3.02 -17.84
C ARG A 90 -6.27 -3.49 -17.68
N SER A 91 -6.52 -4.80 -17.56
CA SER A 91 -7.89 -5.34 -17.52
C SER A 91 -8.65 -4.94 -16.27
N VAL A 92 -7.97 -4.60 -15.17
CA VAL A 92 -8.62 -4.14 -13.93
C VAL A 92 -9.38 -2.82 -14.12
N LEU A 93 -8.99 -2.02 -15.11
CA LEU A 93 -9.66 -0.76 -15.43
C LEU A 93 -11.08 -0.97 -15.94
N GLU A 94 -11.42 -2.17 -16.42
CA GLU A 94 -12.76 -2.53 -16.88
C GLU A 94 -13.76 -2.78 -15.74
N PHE A 95 -13.30 -2.97 -14.50
CA PHE A 95 -14.17 -3.25 -13.36
C PHE A 95 -15.15 -2.09 -13.08
N ASN A 96 -16.46 -2.29 -13.18
CA ASN A 96 -17.43 -1.20 -12.95
C ASN A 96 -18.54 -1.52 -11.93
N GLN A 97 -18.31 -2.51 -11.06
CA GLN A 97 -19.34 -3.03 -10.16
C GLN A 97 -19.18 -2.45 -8.74
N TYR A 98 -19.03 -1.12 -8.66
CA TYR A 98 -18.87 -0.40 -7.42
C TYR A 98 -20.22 -0.18 -6.70
N PRO A 99 -20.23 -0.04 -5.36
CA PRO A 99 -21.42 0.44 -4.65
C PRO A 99 -21.81 1.84 -5.12
N ALA A 100 -23.08 2.21 -4.93
CA ALA A 100 -23.65 3.46 -5.42
C ALA A 100 -22.85 4.72 -5.02
N SER A 101 -22.30 4.75 -3.80
CA SER A 101 -21.47 5.86 -3.30
C SER A 101 -20.22 6.12 -4.15
N LEU A 102 -19.57 5.06 -4.64
CA LEU A 102 -18.35 5.16 -5.45
C LEU A 102 -18.65 5.20 -6.96
N HIS A 103 -19.82 4.70 -7.36
CA HIS A 103 -20.22 4.59 -8.77
C HIS A 103 -20.19 5.94 -9.51
N PHE A 104 -20.49 7.05 -8.82
CA PHE A 104 -20.40 8.40 -9.40
C PHE A 104 -18.98 8.71 -9.89
N TRP A 105 -17.98 8.61 -9.01
CA TRP A 105 -16.59 8.92 -9.36
C TRP A 105 -16.03 7.91 -10.34
N ALA A 106 -16.28 6.62 -10.12
CA ALA A 106 -15.86 5.58 -11.06
C ALA A 106 -16.38 5.86 -12.49
N ASN A 107 -17.68 6.12 -12.67
CA ASN A 107 -18.23 6.42 -13.99
C ASN A 107 -17.76 7.76 -14.54
N ARG A 108 -17.77 8.83 -13.73
CA ARG A 108 -17.37 10.18 -14.15
C ARG A 108 -15.97 10.15 -14.70
N ILE A 109 -15.04 9.57 -13.95
CA ILE A 109 -13.67 9.47 -14.36
C ILE A 109 -13.71 8.53 -15.62
N LYS A 110 -14.25 7.28 -15.57
CA LYS A 110 -14.08 6.23 -16.62
C LYS A 110 -14.56 6.66 -18.00
N LYS A 111 -15.65 7.41 -18.02
CA LYS A 111 -16.23 7.97 -19.24
C LYS A 111 -15.30 8.97 -19.95
N HIS A 112 -14.38 9.59 -19.22
CA HIS A 112 -13.49 10.64 -19.71
C HIS A 112 -12.00 10.27 -19.58
N TRP A 113 -11.67 8.98 -19.56
CA TRP A 113 -10.28 8.52 -19.71
C TRP A 113 -9.66 9.13 -20.97
N LEU A 114 -8.51 9.77 -20.81
CA LEU A 114 -7.60 10.10 -21.88
C LEU A 114 -6.57 8.98 -21.97
N ILE A 115 -6.59 8.21 -23.06
CA ILE A 115 -5.65 7.12 -23.30
C ILE A 115 -4.33 7.72 -23.80
N GLN A 116 -3.22 7.27 -23.22
CA GLN A 116 -1.86 7.67 -23.55
C GLN A 116 -0.97 6.43 -23.72
N ASP A 117 0.23 6.61 -24.29
CA ASP A 117 1.15 5.50 -24.54
C ASP A 117 1.58 4.79 -23.24
N ASP A 118 1.81 5.55 -22.17
CA ASP A 118 2.27 5.04 -20.87
C ASP A 118 1.13 4.83 -19.86
N GLY A 119 -0.14 4.96 -20.27
CA GLY A 119 -1.28 4.65 -19.41
C GLY A 119 -2.54 5.44 -19.72
N VAL A 120 -3.27 5.84 -18.68
CA VAL A 120 -4.53 6.58 -18.80
C VAL A 120 -4.54 7.76 -17.84
N SER A 121 -5.28 8.81 -18.17
CA SER A 121 -5.46 9.94 -17.26
C SER A 121 -6.87 10.51 -17.29
N PHE A 122 -7.21 11.24 -16.25
CA PHE A 122 -8.41 12.04 -16.14
C PHE A 122 -8.05 13.36 -15.47
N GLN A 123 -8.60 14.47 -15.96
CA GLN A 123 -8.41 15.81 -15.40
C GLN A 123 -9.68 16.61 -15.59
N ASP A 124 -10.17 17.22 -14.52
CA ASP A 124 -11.30 18.16 -14.57
C ASP A 124 -11.07 19.43 -13.75
N GLY A 125 -9.83 19.66 -13.31
CA GLY A 125 -9.41 20.81 -12.51
C GLY A 125 -9.62 20.61 -11.00
N GLN A 126 -10.54 19.73 -10.59
CA GLN A 126 -10.73 19.35 -9.19
C GLN A 126 -10.03 18.03 -8.87
N VAL A 127 -10.22 17.02 -9.72
CA VAL A 127 -9.59 15.71 -9.60
C VAL A 127 -8.74 15.46 -10.82
N ASP A 128 -7.44 15.31 -10.58
CA ASP A 128 -6.45 14.93 -11.59
C ASP A 128 -5.93 13.53 -11.23
N LEU A 129 -6.14 12.54 -12.10
CA LEU A 129 -5.69 11.16 -11.92
C LEU A 129 -4.84 10.73 -13.12
N LYS A 130 -3.61 10.28 -12.86
CA LYS A 130 -2.75 9.61 -13.84
C LYS A 130 -2.48 8.19 -13.38
N ILE A 131 -2.83 7.20 -14.20
CA ILE A 131 -2.48 5.80 -13.97
C ILE A 131 -1.44 5.40 -15.02
N TYR A 132 -0.25 5.05 -14.57
CA TYR A 132 0.78 4.47 -15.42
C TYR A 132 0.53 2.96 -15.57
N LEU A 133 0.40 2.48 -16.80
CA LEU A 133 0.11 1.07 -17.11
C LEU A 133 1.41 0.28 -17.36
N GLN A 134 2.26 0.21 -16.34
CA GLN A 134 3.58 -0.41 -16.39
C GLN A 134 4.09 -0.76 -14.99
N ASP A 135 5.21 -1.47 -14.93
CA ASP A 135 5.93 -1.71 -13.67
C ASP A 135 6.32 -0.39 -13.01
N ALA A 136 5.86 -0.15 -11.77
CA ALA A 136 6.13 1.06 -11.02
C ALA A 136 7.63 1.39 -10.92
N ARG A 137 8.47 0.35 -10.79
CA ARG A 137 9.93 0.48 -10.66
C ARG A 137 10.58 1.23 -11.82
N SER A 138 10.00 1.15 -13.02
CA SER A 138 10.53 1.79 -14.22
C SER A 138 10.35 3.32 -14.25
N LYS A 139 9.43 3.87 -13.46
CA LYS A 139 9.05 5.29 -13.50
C LYS A 139 9.21 5.99 -12.16
N ILE A 140 9.17 5.25 -11.05
CA ILE A 140 9.07 5.82 -9.70
C ILE A 140 10.16 6.87 -9.43
N GLU A 141 11.41 6.60 -9.81
CA GLU A 141 12.53 7.53 -9.59
C GLU A 141 12.51 8.76 -10.51
N SER A 142 11.73 8.73 -11.59
CA SER A 142 11.59 9.88 -12.51
C SER A 142 10.53 10.88 -12.04
N LEU A 143 9.65 10.51 -11.12
CA LEU A 143 8.63 11.40 -10.60
C LEU A 143 9.27 12.56 -9.84
N GLN A 144 8.82 13.78 -10.12
CA GLN A 144 9.34 15.01 -9.50
C GLN A 144 8.39 15.61 -8.44
N LYS A 145 7.24 14.98 -8.20
CA LYS A 145 6.21 15.44 -7.26
C LYS A 145 6.38 14.74 -5.91
N ARG A 146 6.14 15.47 -4.82
CA ARG A 146 5.99 14.88 -3.48
C ARG A 146 4.52 14.72 -3.10
N PHE A 147 4.22 13.65 -2.37
CA PHE A 147 2.86 13.22 -2.03
C PHE A 147 2.57 13.37 -0.54
N ASP A 148 1.32 13.73 -0.23
CA ASP A 148 0.75 13.81 1.12
C ASP A 148 0.44 12.41 1.67
N ALA A 149 0.14 11.46 0.79
CA ALA A 149 -0.13 10.09 1.14
C ALA A 149 0.44 9.12 0.10
N VAL A 150 0.94 7.98 0.58
CA VAL A 150 1.34 6.83 -0.23
C VAL A 150 0.45 5.64 0.14
N PHE A 151 -0.35 5.17 -0.81
CA PHE A 151 -1.08 3.92 -0.68
C PHE A 151 -0.22 2.80 -1.27
N HIS A 152 0.26 1.92 -0.40
CA HIS A 152 1.10 0.81 -0.82
C HIS A 152 0.32 -0.51 -0.74
N ASP A 153 -0.37 -0.84 -1.84
CA ASP A 153 -1.30 -1.97 -1.94
C ASP A 153 -1.02 -2.95 -3.10
N PRO A 154 0.23 -3.39 -3.32
CA PRO A 154 0.47 -4.47 -4.26
C PRO A 154 0.05 -5.83 -3.67
N PHE A 155 0.00 -6.86 -4.53
CA PHE A 155 -0.12 -8.25 -4.07
C PHE A 155 0.97 -8.61 -3.06
N SER A 156 0.72 -9.64 -2.24
CA SER A 156 1.54 -9.89 -1.06
C SER A 156 3.00 -10.19 -1.39
N HIS A 157 3.90 -9.89 -0.45
CA HIS A 157 5.34 -9.92 -0.67
C HIS A 157 5.93 -11.25 -1.20
N PRO A 158 5.39 -12.46 -0.93
CA PRO A 158 5.88 -13.68 -1.59
C PRO A 158 5.46 -13.77 -3.05
N LYS A 159 4.37 -13.10 -3.44
CA LYS A 159 3.78 -13.14 -4.78
C LYS A 159 4.28 -12.00 -5.67
N ASN A 160 4.51 -10.83 -5.09
CA ASN A 160 4.97 -9.64 -5.79
C ASN A 160 6.13 -8.92 -5.07
N PRO A 161 7.23 -9.64 -4.74
CA PRO A 161 8.33 -9.12 -3.93
C PRO A 161 8.98 -7.84 -4.46
N GLU A 162 8.90 -7.59 -5.76
CA GLU A 162 9.48 -6.45 -6.48
C GLU A 162 9.14 -5.10 -5.83
N LEU A 163 7.91 -4.97 -5.34
CA LEU A 163 7.38 -3.75 -4.75
C LEU A 163 7.57 -3.67 -3.22
N TRP A 164 8.13 -4.71 -2.59
CA TRP A 164 8.33 -4.77 -1.13
C TRP A 164 9.82 -4.71 -0.73
N THR A 165 10.67 -4.19 -1.61
CA THR A 165 12.12 -4.12 -1.41
C THR A 165 12.52 -2.85 -0.65
N VAL A 166 13.66 -2.90 0.04
CA VAL A 166 14.24 -1.72 0.70
C VAL A 166 14.38 -0.56 -0.29
N GLU A 167 14.84 -0.86 -1.51
CA GLU A 167 15.11 0.14 -2.54
C GLU A 167 13.82 0.75 -3.12
N PHE A 168 12.75 -0.04 -3.24
CA PHE A 168 11.45 0.50 -3.62
C PHE A 168 10.88 1.41 -2.52
N PHE A 169 10.92 0.98 -1.25
CA PHE A 169 10.51 1.84 -0.13
C PHE A 169 11.36 3.11 -0.01
N SER A 170 12.65 3.04 -0.33
CA SER A 170 13.54 4.20 -0.37
C SER A 170 13.13 5.20 -1.46
N SER A 171 12.64 4.70 -2.59
CA SER A 171 12.09 5.54 -3.66
C SER A 171 10.80 6.22 -3.22
N LEU A 172 9.91 5.49 -2.53
CA LEU A 172 8.69 6.06 -1.96
C LEU A 172 9.00 7.14 -0.91
N ALA A 173 10.02 6.94 -0.07
CA ALA A 173 10.42 7.93 0.94
C ALA A 173 10.82 9.27 0.30
N LYS A 174 11.61 9.24 -0.79
CA LYS A 174 12.02 10.45 -1.53
C LYS A 174 10.83 11.22 -2.12
N LEU A 175 9.77 10.49 -2.50
CA LEU A 175 8.54 11.04 -3.08
C LEU A 175 7.52 11.45 -2.02
N THR A 176 7.78 11.27 -0.73
CA THR A 176 6.82 11.62 0.31
C THR A 176 7.16 12.99 0.91
N LYS A 177 6.14 13.80 1.22
CA LYS A 177 6.32 15.04 1.97
C LYS A 177 6.76 14.72 3.42
N PRO A 178 7.43 15.64 4.14
CA PRO A 178 7.83 15.39 5.52
C PRO A 178 6.69 14.94 6.44
N ASP A 179 5.52 15.57 6.31
CA ASP A 179 4.28 15.25 7.03
C ASP A 179 3.40 14.20 6.31
N GLY A 180 3.94 13.56 5.28
CA GLY A 180 3.26 12.56 4.48
C GLY A 180 3.30 11.19 5.15
N LYS A 181 2.27 10.38 4.88
CA LYS A 181 2.13 9.04 5.46
C LYS A 181 2.07 7.98 4.38
N LEU A 182 2.67 6.83 4.65
CA LEU A 182 2.47 5.60 3.88
C LEU A 182 1.51 4.68 4.63
N ALA A 183 0.55 4.09 3.95
CA ALA A 183 -0.32 3.06 4.51
C ALA A 183 -0.25 1.76 3.70
N THR A 184 -0.31 0.62 4.40
CA THR A 184 -0.37 -0.71 3.78
C THR A 184 -1.10 -1.71 4.68
N TYR A 185 -1.71 -2.73 4.07
CA TYR A 185 -2.29 -3.85 4.81
C TYR A 185 -1.23 -4.81 5.40
N SER A 186 0.00 -4.76 4.91
CA SER A 186 1.01 -5.79 5.20
C SER A 186 1.80 -5.49 6.47
N MET A 187 1.74 -6.42 7.42
CA MET A 187 2.56 -6.43 8.64
C MET A 187 3.66 -7.50 8.60
N ALA A 188 4.00 -7.99 7.41
CA ALA A 188 5.01 -9.04 7.31
C ALA A 188 6.36 -8.53 7.83
N THR A 189 7.03 -9.32 8.67
CA THR A 189 8.37 -9.01 9.19
C THR A 189 9.36 -8.49 8.14
N PRO A 190 9.55 -9.14 6.97
CA PRO A 190 10.47 -8.63 5.96
C PRO A 190 10.06 -7.29 5.37
N VAL A 191 8.76 -6.96 5.37
CA VAL A 191 8.24 -5.67 4.89
C VAL A 191 8.53 -4.57 5.91
N LEU A 192 8.23 -4.82 7.19
CA LEU A 192 8.50 -3.87 8.28
C LEU A 192 9.98 -3.52 8.37
N ASN A 193 10.87 -4.51 8.20
CA ASN A 193 12.30 -4.26 8.17
C ASN A 193 12.76 -3.56 6.89
N ALA A 194 12.10 -3.81 5.75
CA ALA A 194 12.40 -3.08 4.52
C ALA A 194 12.03 -1.60 4.64
N MET A 195 10.91 -1.30 5.31
CA MET A 195 10.50 0.05 5.66
C MET A 195 11.52 0.73 6.59
N ASP A 196 11.89 0.08 7.69
CA ASP A 196 12.86 0.59 8.66
C ASP A 196 14.22 0.90 8.01
N GLU A 197 14.78 -0.05 7.23
CA GLU A 197 16.02 0.16 6.48
C GLU A 197 15.93 1.30 5.44
N ALA A 198 14.73 1.57 4.92
CA ALA A 198 14.47 2.65 3.96
C ALA A 198 14.20 4.01 4.64
N GLY A 199 14.27 4.09 5.97
CA GLY A 199 14.07 5.33 6.73
C GLY A 199 12.62 5.64 7.08
N TRP A 200 11.72 4.65 6.97
CA TRP A 200 10.34 4.76 7.43
C TRP A 200 10.21 4.30 8.88
N PHE A 201 9.30 4.93 9.62
CA PHE A 201 8.95 4.55 10.99
C PHE A 201 7.54 3.93 11.01
N PRO A 202 7.41 2.60 10.88
CA PRO A 202 6.10 1.95 10.87
C PRO A 202 5.48 1.88 12.28
N VAL A 203 4.17 2.11 12.35
CA VAL A 203 3.30 1.94 13.51
C VAL A 203 2.12 1.05 13.14
N LEU A 204 1.60 0.32 14.13
CA LEU A 204 0.39 -0.49 13.93
C LEU A 204 -0.84 0.42 13.89
N ALA A 205 -1.65 0.24 12.85
CA ALA A 205 -2.93 0.91 12.70
C ALA A 205 -4.07 -0.13 12.69
N ARG A 206 -5.31 0.35 12.68
CA ARG A 206 -6.50 -0.53 12.63
C ARG A 206 -6.63 -1.17 11.25
N GLY A 207 -6.69 -2.50 11.24
CA GLY A 207 -6.99 -3.28 10.03
C GLY A 207 -8.48 -3.51 9.81
N THR A 208 -8.80 -4.46 8.93
CA THR A 208 -10.18 -4.82 8.54
C THR A 208 -10.41 -6.33 8.53
N GLY A 209 -11.68 -6.72 8.74
CA GLY A 209 -12.09 -8.13 8.73
C GLY A 209 -11.29 -8.98 9.72
N THR A 210 -10.69 -10.05 9.23
CA THR A 210 -9.88 -11.00 10.03
C THR A 210 -8.48 -10.46 10.37
N LYS A 211 -7.98 -9.47 9.63
CA LYS A 211 -6.69 -8.83 9.91
C LYS A 211 -6.93 -7.65 10.85
N LYS A 212 -6.74 -7.87 12.16
CA LYS A 212 -6.98 -6.85 13.20
C LYS A 212 -6.14 -5.57 13.02
N TYR A 213 -5.00 -5.68 12.37
CA TYR A 213 -4.02 -4.60 12.27
C TYR A 213 -3.55 -4.38 10.83
N SER A 214 -3.17 -3.15 10.53
CA SER A 214 -2.52 -2.66 9.33
C SER A 214 -1.26 -1.87 9.74
N VAL A 215 -0.56 -1.28 8.77
CA VAL A 215 0.62 -0.45 9.03
C VAL A 215 0.42 0.93 8.45
N VAL A 216 0.78 1.93 9.25
CA VAL A 216 1.04 3.30 8.80
C VAL A 216 2.51 3.59 9.06
N ALA A 217 3.19 4.30 8.16
CA ALA A 217 4.58 4.68 8.34
C ALA A 217 4.80 6.16 8.02
N THR A 218 5.64 6.81 8.81
CA THR A 218 6.05 8.21 8.67
C THR A 218 7.55 8.31 8.35
N LEU A 219 7.99 9.47 7.85
CA LEU A 219 9.41 9.77 7.68
C LEU A 219 10.04 10.40 8.93
N GLU A 220 9.20 11.01 9.77
CA GLU A 220 9.61 11.49 11.08
C GLU A 220 9.46 10.37 12.11
N LYS A 221 10.38 10.33 13.08
CA LYS A 221 10.43 9.33 14.15
C LYS A 221 9.37 9.59 15.23
N GLU A 222 8.17 9.96 14.80
CA GLU A 222 7.00 10.11 15.67
C GLU A 222 6.22 8.79 15.65
N GLY A 223 6.43 7.99 16.70
CA GLY A 223 5.88 6.66 16.76
C GLY A 223 6.71 5.66 15.95
N GLY A 224 6.97 4.52 16.57
CA GLY A 224 7.58 3.36 15.93
C GLY A 224 6.92 2.12 16.51
N LEU A 225 7.30 0.95 16.00
CA LEU A 225 6.80 -0.31 16.55
C LEU A 225 7.09 -0.40 18.04
N SER A 226 6.12 -0.92 18.81
CA SER A 226 6.30 -1.11 20.25
C SER A 226 7.51 -2.02 20.54
N PRO A 227 8.17 -1.88 21.70
CA PRO A 227 9.33 -2.71 22.05
C PRO A 227 9.07 -4.21 21.91
N HIS A 228 7.87 -4.68 22.24
CA HIS A 228 7.46 -6.07 22.07
C HIS A 228 7.38 -6.50 20.60
N MET A 229 6.86 -5.63 19.73
CA MET A 229 6.81 -5.89 18.28
C MET A 229 8.22 -5.91 17.69
N LEU A 230 9.08 -4.98 18.09
CA LEU A 230 10.49 -4.98 17.71
C LEU A 230 11.19 -6.27 18.14
N GLU A 231 10.97 -6.73 19.38
CA GLU A 231 11.52 -8.00 19.86
C GLU A 231 11.05 -9.20 19.03
N LYS A 232 9.75 -9.25 18.70
CA LYS A 232 9.19 -10.27 17.82
C LYS A 232 9.81 -10.24 16.42
N LEU A 233 10.05 -9.04 15.87
CA LEU A 233 10.73 -8.88 14.58
C LEU A 233 12.19 -9.33 14.63
N VAL A 234 12.92 -8.94 15.68
CA VAL A 234 14.33 -9.28 15.89
C VAL A 234 14.54 -10.79 15.98
N ARG A 235 13.62 -11.49 16.65
CA ARG A 235 13.66 -12.96 16.82
C ARG A 235 13.19 -13.73 15.59
N SER A 236 12.52 -13.08 14.64
CA SER A 236 12.02 -13.75 13.46
C SER A 236 13.16 -14.26 12.57
N THR A 237 13.10 -15.54 12.20
CA THR A 237 14.02 -16.12 11.21
C THR A 237 13.68 -15.71 9.77
N GLU A 238 12.59 -14.98 9.58
CA GLU A 238 12.13 -14.40 8.31
C GLU A 238 12.37 -12.88 8.24
N LYS A 239 13.20 -12.34 9.14
CA LYS A 239 13.47 -10.90 9.25
C LYS A 239 14.24 -10.27 8.09
N ILE A 240 14.86 -11.07 7.24
CA ILE A 240 15.64 -10.53 6.12
C ILE A 240 14.70 -9.83 5.13
N PRO A 241 14.88 -8.53 4.83
CA PRO A 241 14.04 -7.83 3.86
C PRO A 241 14.34 -8.28 2.43
N TYR A 242 13.44 -7.92 1.51
CA TYR A 242 13.68 -8.07 0.07
C TYR A 242 14.62 -6.98 -0.44
N ARG A 243 15.43 -7.29 -1.46
CA ARG A 243 16.37 -6.36 -2.08
C ARG A 243 16.27 -6.36 -3.59
N ASP A 244 16.28 -5.18 -4.19
CA ASP A 244 16.36 -4.93 -5.63
C ASP A 244 17.17 -3.66 -5.92
N LEU A 245 18.50 -3.75 -5.76
CA LEU A 245 19.45 -2.63 -5.86
C LEU A 245 19.33 -1.74 -7.11
N GLY A 246 18.83 -2.29 -8.22
CA GLY A 246 18.68 -1.56 -9.48
C GLY A 246 17.23 -1.43 -9.95
N LEU A 247 16.25 -1.76 -9.09
CA LEU A 247 14.82 -1.73 -9.40
C LEU A 247 14.45 -2.46 -10.71
N LYS A 248 15.15 -3.56 -11.00
CA LYS A 248 15.04 -4.25 -12.30
C LYS A 248 15.20 -5.76 -12.20
N GLN A 249 15.42 -6.30 -11.00
CA GLN A 249 15.58 -7.74 -10.84
C GLN A 249 14.26 -8.46 -11.09
N SER A 250 14.36 -9.69 -11.60
CA SER A 250 13.18 -10.54 -11.77
C SER A 250 12.66 -11.02 -10.41
N ARG A 251 11.36 -11.36 -10.37
CA ARG A 251 10.71 -11.99 -9.22
C ARG A 251 11.52 -13.14 -8.64
N GLN A 252 11.95 -14.09 -9.49
CA GLN A 252 12.66 -15.28 -9.04
C GLN A 252 14.01 -14.93 -8.40
N SER A 253 14.73 -13.96 -8.96
CA SER A 253 16.02 -13.53 -8.41
C SER A 253 15.87 -12.92 -7.02
N ILE A 254 14.89 -12.02 -6.84
CA ILE A 254 14.62 -11.37 -5.56
C ILE A 254 14.25 -12.41 -4.49
N LEU A 255 13.36 -13.36 -4.83
CA LEU A 255 12.97 -14.45 -3.92
C LEU A 255 14.17 -15.32 -3.54
N LYS A 256 14.99 -15.72 -4.53
CA LYS A 256 16.16 -16.59 -4.33
C LYS A 256 17.20 -15.94 -3.42
N ILE A 257 17.54 -14.67 -3.66
CA ILE A 257 18.51 -13.92 -2.85
C ILE A 257 18.05 -13.87 -1.39
N ARG A 258 16.77 -13.55 -1.15
CA ARG A 258 16.23 -13.53 0.21
C ARG A 258 16.25 -14.92 0.84
N GLN A 259 15.86 -15.97 0.11
CA GLN A 259 15.83 -17.34 0.62
C GLN A 259 17.23 -17.82 1.05
N GLU A 260 18.26 -17.52 0.26
CA GLU A 260 19.65 -17.83 0.59
C GLU A 260 20.11 -17.08 1.84
N ALA A 261 19.76 -15.79 1.96
CA ALA A 261 20.08 -14.98 3.14
C ALA A 261 19.36 -15.48 4.41
N CYS A 262 18.07 -15.83 4.32
CA CYS A 262 17.34 -16.45 5.42
C CYS A 262 17.95 -17.80 5.84
N SER A 263 18.38 -18.62 4.88
CA SER A 263 19.02 -19.93 5.15
C SER A 263 20.33 -19.77 5.91
N LYS A 264 21.18 -18.81 5.49
CA LYS A 264 22.44 -18.46 6.17
C LYS A 264 22.20 -17.93 7.60
N LEU A 265 21.14 -17.14 7.80
CA LEU A 265 20.78 -16.66 9.13
C LEU A 265 20.38 -17.81 10.06
N LYS A 266 19.56 -18.75 9.56
CA LYS A 266 19.09 -19.93 10.30
C LYS A 266 20.25 -20.85 10.70
N SER A 267 21.21 -21.11 9.80
CA SER A 267 22.41 -21.91 10.12
C SER A 267 23.28 -21.27 11.21
N ASN A 268 23.27 -19.95 11.32
CA ASN A 268 24.02 -19.23 12.37
C ASN A 268 23.26 -19.21 13.72
N HIS A 269 21.94 -19.38 13.74
CA HIS A 269 21.11 -19.34 14.96
C HIS A 269 20.90 -20.71 15.62
N SER A 270 21.23 -21.82 14.97
CA SER A 270 21.12 -23.18 15.54
C SER A 270 22.11 -23.48 16.69
N CYS A 271 22.78 -22.48 17.26
CA CYS A 271 23.69 -22.61 18.41
C CYS A 271 23.13 -22.13 19.76
N THR A 272 21.90 -21.60 19.87
CA THR A 272 21.32 -21.23 21.18
C THR A 272 19.78 -21.22 21.18
N PRO A 273 19.09 -22.04 21.99
CA PRO A 273 17.67 -21.90 22.24
C PRO A 273 17.40 -21.23 23.60
N SER A 274 16.52 -20.24 23.65
CA SER A 274 15.75 -19.95 24.86
C SER A 274 14.32 -19.56 24.49
N GLU A 275 13.38 -20.44 24.83
CA GLU A 275 11.94 -20.23 24.71
C GLU A 275 11.44 -19.37 25.86
N THR A 276 10.57 -18.40 25.56
CA THR A 276 9.63 -17.83 26.53
C THR A 276 8.35 -17.50 25.79
N ARG A 277 7.24 -18.13 26.20
CA ARG A 277 5.86 -17.81 25.77
C ARG A 277 5.34 -16.67 26.64
N TYR A 278 4.72 -15.64 26.05
CA TYR A 278 3.86 -14.69 26.80
C TYR A 278 2.72 -14.10 25.96
N GLU A 279 1.73 -13.62 26.70
CA GLU A 279 0.31 -13.40 26.36
C GLU A 279 -0.01 -12.09 25.61
N GLU A 280 -1.14 -12.09 24.89
CA GLU A 280 -1.68 -10.95 24.12
C GLU A 280 -2.16 -9.81 25.03
N GLY A 281 -1.36 -8.76 25.20
CA GLY A 281 -1.78 -7.48 25.79
C GLY A 281 -2.65 -6.65 24.83
N ARG A 282 -3.61 -5.88 25.37
CA ARG A 282 -4.44 -4.91 24.61
C ARG A 282 -3.59 -3.69 24.27
N TYR A 283 -3.62 -3.25 23.02
CA TYR A 283 -2.83 -2.11 22.51
C TYR A 283 -3.69 -0.84 22.47
N GLU A 284 -3.13 0.28 22.93
CA GLU A 284 -3.70 1.62 22.69
C GLU A 284 -3.34 2.07 21.27
N PHE A 285 -4.34 2.58 20.55
CA PHE A 285 -4.24 2.96 19.15
C PHE A 285 -3.90 4.45 19.01
N ILE A 286 -3.16 4.80 17.96
CA ILE A 286 -3.14 6.16 17.40
C ILE A 286 -4.26 6.26 16.37
#